data_AF-A0A973ZI59-F1
#
_entry.id   AF-A0A973ZI59-F1
#
_cell.length_a   1.000
_cell.length_b   1.000
_cell.length_c   1.000
_cell.angle_alpha   90.00
_cell.angle_beta   90.00
_cell.angle_gamma   90.00
#
_symmetry.space_group_name_H-M   'P 1'
#
loop_
_entity.id
_entity.type
_entity.pdbx_description
1 polymer ?
#
loop_
_entity_poly.entity_id
_entity_poly.type
_entity_poly.pdbx_seq_one_letter_code
_entity_poly.pdbx_strand_id
1 'polypeptide(L)'
;AAAGFTVRPPAGGVISVEAPSAERAAVWAASCLERGVAVGCFRPPSTPDHVSRLRLTVNVGVERRAFEKALERVVEAAPWTTP
;
A
#
# COMPACT_ATOMS: atom_id res chain seq x y z
N ALA A 1 9.32 14.30 -1.35
CA ALA A 1 10.08 13.31 -2.14
C ALA A 1 9.25 12.04 -2.26
N ALA A 2 9.29 11.35 -3.40
CA ALA A 2 8.59 10.06 -3.55
C ALA A 2 9.26 9.00 -2.66
N ALA A 3 8.48 8.17 -1.95
CA ALA A 3 8.98 7.15 -1.02
C ALA A 3 9.71 5.96 -1.69
N GLY A 4 10.12 6.09 -2.95
CA GLY A 4 10.80 5.03 -3.70
C GLY A 4 9.90 3.89 -4.19
N PHE A 5 8.58 4.07 -4.16
CA PHE A 5 7.63 3.00 -4.53
C PHE A 5 7.36 2.95 -6.03
N THR A 6 7.31 1.73 -6.57
CA THR A 6 6.80 1.48 -7.92
C THR A 6 5.29 1.56 -7.92
N VAL A 7 4.78 2.58 -8.61
CA VAL A 7 3.34 2.87 -8.75
C VAL A 7 3.08 3.30 -10.19
N ARG A 8 2.01 2.77 -10.81
CA ARG A 8 1.53 3.26 -12.10
C ARG A 8 0.56 4.44 -11.89
N PRO A 9 0.54 5.45 -12.77
CA PRO A 9 -0.46 6.52 -12.71
C PRO A 9 -1.87 5.92 -12.65
N PRO A 10 -2.64 6.21 -11.59
CA PRO A 10 -3.96 5.64 -11.44
C PRO A 10 -4.96 6.36 -12.34
N ALA A 11 -5.85 5.60 -13.00
CA ALA A 11 -6.96 6.16 -13.77
C ALA A 11 -8.16 6.61 -12.89
N GLY A 12 -8.07 6.44 -11.57
CA GLY A 12 -9.14 6.75 -10.62
C GLY A 12 -8.65 6.74 -9.17
N GLY A 13 -9.57 6.68 -8.21
CA GLY A 13 -9.28 6.72 -6.78
C GLY A 13 -8.62 5.46 -6.21
N VAL A 14 -7.87 4.71 -7.01
CA VAL A 14 -7.25 3.47 -6.57
C VAL A 14 -5.80 3.39 -7.01
N ILE A 15 -4.89 3.33 -6.04
CA ILE A 15 -3.45 3.33 -6.24
C ILE A 15 -2.92 1.96 -5.84
N SER A 16 -2.26 1.28 -6.78
CA SER A 16 -1.64 -0.02 -6.52
C SER A 16 -0.12 0.15 -6.38
N VAL A 17 0.40 -0.21 -5.20
CA VAL A 17 1.81 -0.12 -4.83
C VAL A 17 2.42 -1.52 -4.84
N GLU A 18 3.49 -1.72 -5.60
CA GLU A 18 4.13 -3.04 -5.69
C GLU A 18 4.85 -3.41 -4.40
N ALA A 19 4.67 -4.66 -3.98
CA ALA A 19 5.32 -5.24 -2.82
C ALA A 19 6.41 -6.24 -3.27
N PRO A 20 7.50 -6.40 -2.49
CA PRO A 20 8.61 -7.28 -2.89
C PRO A 20 8.25 -8.77 -3.04
N SER A 21 7.29 -9.25 -2.25
CA SER A 21 6.80 -10.64 -2.30
C SER A 21 5.38 -10.74 -1.73
N ALA A 22 4.74 -11.90 -1.87
CA ALA A 22 3.43 -12.18 -1.29
C ALA A 22 3.46 -12.14 0.25
N GLU A 23 4.50 -12.67 0.87
CA GLU A 23 4.69 -12.67 2.31
C GLU A 23 4.90 -11.24 2.81
N ARG A 24 5.77 -10.48 2.13
CA ARG A 24 6.05 -9.07 2.48
C ARG A 24 4.82 -8.20 2.31
N ALA A 25 3.98 -8.45 1.29
CA ALA A 25 2.71 -7.74 1.13
C ALA A 25 1.75 -7.99 2.30
N ALA A 26 1.68 -9.21 2.83
CA ALA A 26 0.82 -9.52 3.98
C ALA A 26 1.35 -8.90 5.27
N VAL A 27 2.66 -8.99 5.51
CA VAL A 27 3.31 -8.34 6.66
C VAL A 27 3.06 -6.83 6.61
N TRP A 28 3.25 -6.20 5.44
CA TRP A 28 3.02 -4.77 5.28
C TRP A 28 1.57 -4.38 5.59
N ALA A 29 0.60 -5.13 5.07
CA ALA A 29 -0.81 -4.87 5.34
C ALA A 29 -1.15 -5.02 6.83
N ALA A 30 -0.60 -6.04 7.50
CA ALA A 30 -0.77 -6.22 8.94
C ALA A 30 -0.16 -5.06 9.74
N SER A 31 1.07 -4.64 9.41
CA SER A 31 1.72 -3.50 10.06
C SER A 31 1.02 -2.16 9.80
N CYS A 32 0.36 -1.99 8.65
CA CYS A 32 -0.51 -0.83 8.42
C CYS A 32 -1.73 -0.88 9.35
N LEU A 33 -2.35 -2.06 9.50
CA LEU A 33 -3.54 -2.25 10.34
C LEU A 33 -3.24 -1.99 11.82
N GLU A 34 -2.09 -2.45 12.32
CA GLU A 34 -1.60 -2.16 13.68
C GLU A 34 -1.42 -0.65 13.93
N ARG A 35 -1.17 0.13 12.86
CA ARG A 35 -1.07 1.60 12.89
C ARG A 35 -2.41 2.30 12.62
N GLY A 36 -3.51 1.55 12.57
CA GLY A 36 -4.86 2.07 12.34
C GLY A 36 -5.21 2.33 10.88
N VAL A 37 -4.47 1.81 9.92
CA VAL A 37 -4.72 2.01 8.49
C VAL A 37 -4.99 0.68 7.79
N ALA A 38 -6.23 0.48 7.33
CA ALA A 38 -6.60 -0.67 6.53
C ALA A 38 -6.21 -0.45 5.05
N VAL A 39 -5.60 -1.46 4.44
CA VAL A 39 -5.19 -1.47 3.02
C VAL A 39 -5.59 -2.80 2.37
N GLY A 40 -5.90 -2.76 1.08
CA GLY A 40 -6.09 -4.00 0.33
C GLY A 40 -4.76 -4.71 0.09
N CYS A 41 -4.68 -6.01 0.28
CA CYS A 41 -3.49 -6.82 -0.01
C CYS A 41 -3.82 -7.84 -1.12
N PHE A 42 -3.24 -7.65 -2.30
CA PHE A 42 -3.49 -8.47 -3.48
C PHE A 42 -2.25 -9.27 -3.82
N ARG A 43 -2.38 -10.59 -3.94
CA ARG A 43 -1.26 -11.52 -4.07
C ARG A 43 -1.63 -12.66 -5.03
N PRO A 44 -0.64 -13.38 -5.60
CA PRO A 44 -0.89 -14.60 -6.34
C PRO A 44 -1.64 -15.64 -5.48
N PRO A 45 -2.54 -16.45 -6.06
CA PRO A 45 -2.87 -16.52 -7.49
C PRO A 45 -3.91 -15.49 -7.96
N SER A 46 -4.41 -14.63 -7.07
CA SER A 46 -5.46 -13.65 -7.40
C SER A 46 -4.96 -12.46 -8.24
N THR A 47 -3.64 -12.30 -8.40
CA THR A 47 -3.03 -11.35 -9.32
C THR A 47 -2.51 -12.08 -10.58
N PRO A 48 -3.13 -11.87 -11.77
CA PRO A 48 -2.75 -12.59 -13.00
C PRO A 48 -1.33 -12.33 -13.50
N ASP A 49 -0.74 -11.18 -13.13
CA ASP A 49 0.65 -10.83 -13.46
C ASP A 49 1.66 -11.36 -12.42
N HIS A 50 1.19 -12.17 -11.47
CA HIS A 50 1.97 -12.75 -10.37
C HIS A 50 2.69 -11.74 -9.46
N VAL A 51 2.37 -10.44 -9.56
CA VAL A 51 2.95 -9.39 -8.72
C VAL A 51 2.05 -9.14 -7.52
N SER A 52 2.65 -9.07 -6.33
CA SER A 52 1.95 -8.73 -5.09
C SER A 52 1.89 -7.22 -4.91
N ARG A 53 0.76 -6.68 -4.44
CA ARG A 53 0.54 -5.24 -4.30
C ARG A 53 -0.29 -4.90 -3.08
N LEU A 54 -0.03 -3.73 -2.51
CA LEU A 54 -1.02 -3.04 -1.69
C LEU A 54 -1.89 -2.14 -2.55
N ARG A 55 -3.18 -2.07 -2.21
CA ARG A 55 -4.16 -1.24 -2.92
C ARG A 55 -4.73 -0.20 -1.96
N LEU A 56 -4.37 1.05 -2.21
CA LEU A 56 -4.87 2.22 -1.48
C LEU A 56 -6.09 2.76 -2.22
N THR A 57 -7.21 2.91 -1.52
CA THR A 57 -8.44 3.47 -2.09
C THR A 57 -8.67 4.86 -1.52
N VAL A 58 -8.71 5.85 -2.40
CA VAL A 58 -9.00 7.25 -2.07
C VAL A 58 -10.51 7.44 -2.10
N ASN A 59 -11.06 8.01 -1.04
CA ASN A 59 -12.49 8.27 -0.89
C ASN A 59 -12.71 9.76 -0.61
N VAL A 60 -13.74 10.36 -1.23
CA VAL A 60 -14.10 11.77 -1.07
C VAL A 60 -14.50 12.15 0.36
N GLY A 61 -14.93 11.19 1.18
CA GLY A 61 -15.26 11.39 2.59
C GLY A 61 -14.05 11.40 3.54
N VAL A 62 -12.85 11.15 3.04
CA VAL A 62 -11.62 11.21 3.85
C VAL A 62 -11.02 12.60 3.73
N GLU A 63 -10.93 13.30 4.85
CA GLU A 63 -10.32 14.62 4.91
C GLU A 63 -8.82 14.55 4.54
N ARG A 64 -8.30 15.60 3.91
CA ARG A 64 -6.96 15.64 3.32
C ARG A 64 -5.85 15.33 4.33
N ARG A 65 -5.88 15.93 5.52
CA ARG A 65 -4.89 15.69 6.58
C ARG A 65 -4.97 14.27 7.12
N ALA A 66 -6.17 13.69 7.23
CA ALA A 66 -6.32 12.28 7.59
C ALA A 66 -5.70 11.36 6.53
N PHE A 67 -5.92 11.67 5.25
CA PHE A 67 -5.31 10.94 4.14
C PHE A 67 -3.78 11.01 4.15
N GLU A 68 -3.20 12.19 4.36
CA GLU A 68 -1.75 12.38 4.45
C GLU A 68 -1.13 11.56 5.58
N LYS A 69 -1.73 11.61 6.78
CA LYS A 69 -1.28 10.80 7.92
C LYS A 69 -1.36 9.30 7.60
N ALA A 70 -2.42 8.86 6.93
CA ALA A 70 -2.54 7.45 6.54
C ALA A 70 -1.41 7.03 5.59
N LEU A 71 -1.03 7.89 4.64
CA LEU A 71 0.11 7.62 3.75
C LEU A 71 1.43 7.54 4.51
N GLU A 72 1.66 8.43 5.49
CA GLU A 72 2.85 8.36 6.37
C GLU A 72 2.93 7.00 7.06
N ARG A 73 1.82 6.51 7.64
CA ARG A 73 1.79 5.19 8.29
C ARG A 73 2.03 4.04 7.33
N VAL A 74 1.52 4.12 6.10
CA VAL A 74 1.78 3.12 5.07
C VAL A 74 3.26 3.10 4.70
N VAL A 75 3.90 4.26 4.56
CA VAL A 75 5.34 4.35 4.26
C VAL A 75 6.19 3.83 5.42
N GLU A 76 5.87 4.21 6.67
CA GLU A 76 6.56 3.73 7.88
C GLU A 76 6.44 2.22 8.07
N ALA A 77 5.30 1.63 7.71
CA ALA A 77 5.04 0.20 7.83
C ALA A 77 5.68 -0.63 6.72
N ALA A 78 6.29 0.01 5.72
CA ALA A 78 6.73 -0.67 4.54
C ALA A 78 7.86 -1.64 4.86
N PRO A 79 7.82 -2.87 4.31
CA PRO A 79 8.67 -3.95 4.73
C PRO A 79 9.98 -3.85 3.95
N TRP A 80 10.66 -2.71 4.01
CA TRP A 80 12.03 -2.60 3.53
C TRP A 80 12.91 -3.08 4.67
N THR A 81 13.66 -4.14 4.44
CA THR A 81 14.98 -4.21 5.06
C THR A 81 15.71 -3.02 4.44
N THR A 82 15.97 -1.98 5.22
CA THR A 82 17.13 -1.10 4.94
C THR A 82 18.29 -2.01 4.53
N PRO A 83 19.10 -1.67 3.52
CA PRO A 83 20.24 -2.49 3.12
C PRO A 83 21.02 -3.04 4.31
#